data_AF-A0A8J7N5Q7-F1
#
_entry.id   AF-A0A8J7N5Q7-F1
#
_cell.length_a   1.000
_cell.length_b   1.000
_cell.length_c   1.000
_cell.angle_alpha   90.00
_cell.angle_beta   90.00
_cell.angle_gamma   90.00
#
_symmetry.space_group_name_H-M   'P 1'
#
loop_
_entity.id
_entity.type
_entity.pdbx_description
1 polymer ?
#
loop_
_entity_poly.entity_id
_entity_poly.type
_entity_poly.pdbx_seq_one_letter_code
_entity_poly.pdbx_strand_id
1 'polypeptide(L)'
;MQTTPIATRDAAVSRRTFLSATAAAVALPWLPGRALAFSSQTHGLTVGATELTVVSDGHLVLPVSILAPATPPEDMEALLKQAFGTPPETVMPECNNVLLKTGNDL
;
A
#
# COMPACT_ATOMS: atom_id res chain seq x y z
N MET A 1 -34.39 -6.65 52.93
CA MET A 1 -34.21 -6.11 51.56
C MET A 1 -33.14 -5.04 51.63
N GLN A 2 -31.91 -5.36 51.22
CA GLN A 2 -30.77 -4.44 51.29
C GLN A 2 -30.16 -4.39 49.88
N THR A 3 -30.31 -3.24 49.23
CA THR A 3 -29.88 -3.00 47.85
C THR A 3 -28.38 -2.80 47.82
N THR A 4 -27.68 -3.66 47.07
CA THR A 4 -26.25 -3.54 46.81
C THR A 4 -26.05 -2.52 45.68
N PRO A 5 -25.23 -1.47 45.83
CA PRO A 5 -24.95 -0.55 44.74
C PRO A 5 -24.02 -1.19 43.72
N ILE A 6 -24.40 -1.11 42.44
CA ILE A 6 -23.57 -1.48 41.29
C ILE A 6 -22.46 -0.43 41.17
N ALA A 7 -21.23 -0.84 41.50
CA ALA A 7 -20.05 -0.01 41.30
C ALA A 7 -19.82 0.19 39.79
N THR A 8 -20.08 1.40 39.29
CA THR A 8 -19.65 1.85 37.98
C THR A 8 -18.12 1.88 37.97
N ARG A 9 -17.49 0.95 37.25
CA ARG A 9 -16.06 1.02 36.96
C ARG A 9 -15.84 2.14 35.95
N ASP A 10 -15.45 3.31 36.43
CA ASP A 10 -14.77 4.28 35.57
C ASP A 10 -13.56 3.58 34.95
N ALA A 11 -13.39 3.72 33.64
CA ALA A 11 -12.23 3.23 32.90
C ALA A 11 -11.00 4.07 33.31
N ALA A 12 -10.58 3.95 34.57
CA ALA A 12 -9.47 4.69 35.13
C ALA A 12 -8.17 4.19 34.49
N VAL A 13 -7.42 5.11 33.86
CA VAL A 13 -6.09 4.83 33.35
C VAL A 13 -5.21 4.38 34.52
N SER A 14 -4.83 3.11 34.51
CA SER A 14 -3.94 2.55 35.53
C SER A 14 -2.52 3.10 35.35
N ARG A 15 -1.80 3.30 36.46
CA ARG A 15 -0.38 3.67 36.45
C ARG A 15 0.45 2.74 35.56
N ARG A 16 0.10 1.45 35.52
CA ARG A 16 0.77 0.46 34.66
C ARG A 16 0.55 0.76 33.18
N THR A 17 -0.69 1.05 32.79
CA THR A 17 -1.06 1.42 31.42
C THR A 17 -0.40 2.73 31.01
N PHE A 18 -0.32 3.69 31.93
CA PHE A 18 0.38 4.96 31.69
C PHE A 18 1.88 4.75 31.47
N LEU A 19 2.56 3.98 32.35
CA LEU A 19 3.98 3.68 32.19
C LEU A 19 4.29 2.88 30.93
N SER A 20 3.45 1.90 30.58
CA SER A 20 3.67 1.10 29.36
C SER A 20 3.48 1.94 28.10
N ALA A 21 2.49 2.84 28.10
CA ALA A 21 2.22 3.71 26.96
C ALA A 21 3.33 4.75 26.77
N THR A 22 3.84 5.36 27.85
CA THR A 22 4.95 6.32 27.77
C THR A 22 6.26 5.64 27.39
N ALA A 23 6.55 4.44 27.91
CA ALA A 23 7.71 3.67 27.48
C ALA A 23 7.65 3.31 25.99
N ALA A 24 6.49 2.89 25.48
CA ALA A 24 6.29 2.63 24.06
C ALA A 24 6.47 3.89 23.22
N ALA A 25 5.94 5.05 23.67
CA ALA A 25 6.09 6.32 22.96
C ALA A 25 7.55 6.80 22.89
N VAL A 26 8.31 6.62 23.97
CA VAL A 26 9.75 6.96 24.01
C VAL A 26 10.58 6.02 23.13
N ALA A 27 10.14 4.77 22.93
CA ALA A 27 10.82 3.82 22.07
C ALA A 27 10.59 4.05 20.56
N LEU A 28 9.59 4.84 20.17
CA LEU A 28 9.23 5.12 18.77
C LEU A 28 10.41 5.61 17.89
N PRO A 29 11.29 6.54 18.34
CA PRO A 29 12.39 7.06 17.52
C PRO A 29 13.53 6.04 17.30
N TRP A 30 13.59 4.98 18.11
CA TRP A 30 14.60 3.92 17.97
C TRP A 30 14.11 2.72 17.16
N LEU A 31 12.85 2.75 16.68
CA LEU A 31 12.40 1.76 15.71
C LEU A 31 13.19 1.92 14.42
N PRO A 32 13.60 0.81 13.77
CA PRO A 32 14.27 0.87 12.48
C PRO A 32 13.34 1.59 11.49
N GLY A 33 13.86 2.55 10.71
CA GLY A 33 13.04 3.31 9.76
C GLY A 33 12.26 2.43 8.77
N ARG A 34 12.73 1.19 8.53
CA ARG A 34 12.01 0.15 7.77
C ARG A 34 10.67 -0.26 8.40
N ALA A 35 10.55 -0.22 9.73
CA ALA A 35 9.30 -0.46 10.46
C ALA A 35 8.34 0.73 10.42
N LEU A 36 8.76 1.89 9.91
CA LEU A 36 7.89 3.04 9.64
C LEU A 36 7.60 3.19 8.14
N ALA A 37 8.30 2.45 7.28
CA ALA A 37 8.13 2.43 5.83
C ALA A 37 6.91 1.59 5.38
N PHE A 38 5.89 1.43 6.23
CA PHE A 38 4.64 0.74 5.86
C PHE A 38 3.74 1.60 4.95
N SER A 39 4.10 2.85 4.67
CA SER A 39 3.28 3.76 3.86
C SER A 39 3.66 3.83 2.38
N SER A 40 4.80 3.25 1.96
CA SER A 40 5.14 3.22 0.53
C SER A 40 4.46 2.02 -0.12
N GLN A 41 3.73 2.25 -1.22
CA GLN A 41 3.20 1.19 -2.09
C GLN A 41 4.37 0.52 -2.84
N THR A 42 5.23 -0.12 -2.06
CA THR A 42 6.44 -0.77 -2.52
C THR A 42 6.29 -2.26 -2.36
N HIS A 43 6.43 -2.99 -3.45
CA HIS A 43 6.38 -4.45 -3.44
C HIS A 43 7.79 -5.00 -3.58
N GLY A 44 8.26 -5.70 -2.54
CA GLY A 44 9.56 -6.36 -2.53
C GLY A 44 9.44 -7.83 -2.95
N LEU A 45 10.28 -8.24 -3.90
CA LEU A 45 10.45 -9.63 -4.34
C LEU A 45 11.95 -9.98 -4.33
N THR A 46 12.29 -11.15 -3.83
CA THR A 46 13.66 -11.68 -3.96
C THR A 46 13.74 -12.67 -5.11
N VAL A 47 14.71 -12.46 -6.00
CA VAL A 47 15.01 -13.35 -7.12
C VAL A 47 16.45 -13.81 -7.01
N GLY A 48 16.65 -15.04 -6.54
CA GLY A 48 17.98 -15.58 -6.23
C GLY A 48 18.68 -14.74 -5.16
N ALA A 49 19.85 -14.19 -5.49
CA ALA A 49 20.63 -13.30 -4.61
C ALA A 49 20.30 -11.81 -4.79
N THR A 50 19.28 -11.47 -5.58
CA THR A 50 18.92 -10.08 -5.91
C THR A 50 17.63 -9.68 -5.20
N GLU A 51 17.62 -8.51 -4.58
CA GLU A 51 16.42 -7.89 -4.02
C GLU A 51 15.82 -6.94 -5.05
N LEU A 52 14.56 -7.16 -5.41
CA LEU A 52 13.80 -6.37 -6.36
C LEU A 52 12.71 -5.61 -5.60
N THR A 53 12.65 -4.30 -5.77
CA THR A 53 11.63 -3.45 -5.17
C THR A 53 10.90 -2.72 -6.28
N VAL A 54 9.62 -3.04 -6.47
CA VAL A 54 8.72 -2.29 -7.35
C VAL A 54 8.17 -1.11 -6.56
N VAL A 55 8.31 0.10 -7.11
CA VAL A 55 7.80 1.35 -6.55
C VAL A 55 6.68 1.85 -7.48
N SER A 56 5.47 2.01 -6.95
CA SER A 56 4.37 2.64 -7.68
C SER A 56 4.53 4.16 -7.69
N ASP A 57 4.51 4.76 -8.88
CA ASP A 57 4.36 6.21 -9.11
C ASP A 57 2.87 6.60 -9.29
N GLY A 58 1.95 5.67 -8.98
CA GLY A 58 0.52 5.79 -9.26
C GLY A 58 0.18 5.36 -10.68
N HIS A 59 -0.80 6.04 -11.28
CA HIS A 59 -1.31 5.74 -12.61
C HIS A 59 -1.63 7.01 -13.39
N LEU A 60 -1.65 6.88 -14.70
CA LEU A 60 -2.17 7.93 -15.59
C LEU A 60 -3.64 7.69 -15.89
N VAL A 61 -4.39 8.74 -16.19
CA VAL A 61 -5.75 8.62 -16.75
C VAL A 61 -5.67 9.02 -18.21
N LEU A 62 -5.75 8.04 -19.11
CA LEU A 62 -5.57 8.26 -20.54
C LEU A 62 -6.85 7.89 -21.30
N PRO A 63 -7.24 8.68 -22.32
CA PRO A 63 -8.28 8.26 -23.25
C PRO A 63 -7.80 7.07 -24.08
N VAL A 64 -8.69 6.13 -24.37
CA VAL A 64 -8.38 4.90 -25.13
C VAL A 64 -7.83 5.19 -26.52
N SER A 65 -8.21 6.32 -27.12
CA SER A 65 -7.73 6.75 -28.44
C SER A 65 -6.20 6.89 -28.55
N ILE A 66 -5.49 7.00 -27.42
CA ILE A 66 -4.02 7.14 -27.38
C ILE A 66 -3.31 5.77 -27.38
N LEU A 67 -3.95 4.68 -26.94
CA LEU A 67 -3.27 3.40 -26.70
C LEU A 67 -2.67 2.76 -27.95
N ALA A 68 -3.41 2.73 -29.06
CA ALA A 68 -2.91 2.21 -30.33
C ALA A 68 -3.50 3.00 -31.51
N PRO A 69 -2.90 4.16 -31.87
CA PRO A 69 -3.43 5.04 -32.90
C PRO A 69 -3.39 4.44 -34.32
N ALA A 70 -2.61 3.37 -34.52
CA ALA A 70 -2.49 2.68 -35.81
C ALA A 70 -3.48 1.51 -35.97
N THR A 71 -4.20 1.13 -34.91
CA THR A 71 -5.12 -0.01 -34.93
C THR A 71 -6.51 0.44 -35.37
N PRO A 72 -7.21 -0.32 -36.24
CA PRO A 72 -8.60 -0.07 -36.55
C PRO A 72 -9.46 -0.02 -35.28
N PRO A 73 -10.41 0.93 -35.16
CA PRO A 73 -11.23 1.10 -33.95
C PRO A 73 -12.01 -0.16 -33.55
N GLU A 74 -12.47 -0.90 -34.55
CA GLU A 74 -13.26 -2.12 -34.41
C GLU A 74 -12.46 -3.28 -33.78
N ASP A 75 -11.20 -3.46 -34.17
CA ASP A 75 -10.31 -4.45 -33.56
C ASP A 75 -9.95 -4.07 -32.11
N MET A 76 -9.71 -2.77 -31.87
CA MET A 76 -9.44 -2.24 -30.52
C MET A 76 -10.64 -2.46 -29.59
N GLU A 77 -11.86 -2.14 -30.05
CA GLU A 77 -13.07 -2.37 -29.27
C GLU A 77 -13.29 -3.85 -28.93
N ALA A 78 -13.00 -4.76 -29.87
CA ALA A 78 -13.11 -6.19 -29.62
C ALA A 78 -12.13 -6.65 -28.52
N LEU A 79 -10.88 -6.19 -28.57
CA LEU A 79 -9.88 -6.47 -27.54
C LEU A 79 -10.26 -5.89 -26.17
N LEU A 80 -10.77 -4.66 -26.14
CA LEU A 80 -11.20 -4.03 -24.89
C LEU A 80 -12.45 -4.69 -24.30
N LYS A 81 -13.41 -5.11 -25.13
CA LYS A 81 -14.55 -5.94 -24.69
C LYS A 81 -14.09 -7.28 -24.12
N GLN A 82 -13.08 -7.91 -24.71
CA GLN A 82 -12.53 -9.16 -24.20
C GLN A 82 -11.82 -8.96 -22.85
N ALA A 83 -11.07 -7.88 -22.68
CA ALA A 83 -10.29 -7.60 -21.47
C ALA A 83 -11.14 -7.06 -20.31
N PHE A 84 -12.11 -6.18 -20.60
CA PHE A 84 -12.87 -5.40 -19.60
C PHE A 84 -14.38 -5.65 -19.62
N GLY A 85 -14.89 -6.50 -20.53
CA GLY A 85 -16.32 -6.77 -20.74
C GLY A 85 -17.02 -5.67 -21.57
N THR A 86 -16.80 -4.41 -21.22
CA THR A 86 -17.29 -3.22 -21.94
C THR A 86 -16.09 -2.34 -22.29
N PRO A 87 -16.03 -1.73 -23.50
CA PRO A 87 -14.94 -0.81 -23.82
C PRO A 87 -15.01 0.39 -22.88
N PRO A 88 -13.96 0.65 -22.08
CA PRO A 88 -13.92 1.84 -21.26
C PRO A 88 -13.54 3.06 -22.11
N GLU A 89 -14.00 4.25 -21.73
CA GLU A 89 -13.58 5.52 -22.37
C GLU A 89 -12.13 5.89 -22.01
N THR A 90 -11.72 5.50 -20.81
CA THR A 90 -10.38 5.79 -20.27
C THR A 90 -9.74 4.54 -19.70
N VAL A 91 -8.42 4.52 -19.73
CA VAL A 91 -7.60 3.48 -19.13
C VAL A 91 -6.69 4.09 -18.09
N MET A 92 -6.40 3.28 -17.06
CA MET A 92 -5.61 3.69 -15.92
C MET A 92 -4.35 2.82 -15.79
N PRO A 93 -3.36 2.94 -16.72
CA PRO A 93 -2.15 2.15 -16.63
C PRO A 93 -1.32 2.56 -15.41
N GLU A 94 -0.88 1.58 -14.64
CA GLU A 94 0.03 1.75 -13.51
C GLU A 94 1.44 2.12 -14.01
N CYS A 95 2.04 3.13 -13.38
CA CYS A 95 3.39 3.62 -13.67
C CYS A 95 4.36 3.07 -12.61
N ASN A 96 4.79 1.83 -12.79
CA ASN A 96 5.66 1.16 -11.83
C ASN A 96 7.12 1.21 -12.25
N ASN A 97 7.99 1.59 -11.32
CA ASN A 97 9.44 1.58 -11.48
C ASN A 97 10.06 0.42 -10.70
N VAL A 98 11.08 -0.22 -11.26
CA VAL A 98 11.75 -1.38 -10.64
C VAL A 98 13.15 -0.99 -10.17
N LEU A 99 13.41 -1.16 -8.87
CA LEU A 99 14.72 -0.99 -8.26
C LEU A 99 15.33 -2.37 -8.02
N LEU A 100 16.55 -2.60 -8.52
CA LEU A 100 17.29 -3.84 -8.26
C LEU A 100 18.48 -3.53 -7.34
N LYS A 101 18.59 -4.32 -6.28
CA LYS A 101 19.76 -4.35 -5.40
C LYS A 101 20.48 -5.68 -5.61
N THR A 102 21.70 -5.60 -6.12
CA THR A 102 22.58 -6.75 -6.37
C THR A 102 23.83 -6.64 -5.52
N GLY A 103 24.21 -7.74 -4.86
CA GLY A 103 25.41 -7.78 -4.01
C GLY A 103 25.34 -6.85 -2.79
N ASN A 104 26.46 -6.75 -2.07
CA ASN A 104 26.61 -5.93 -0.88
C ASN A 104 27.63 -4.80 -1.09
N ASP A 105 27.82 -4.37 -2.34
CA ASP A 105 28.94 -3.53 -2.78
C ASP A 105 28.64 -2.02 -2.74
N LEU A 106 27.78 -1.59 -1.82
CA LEU A 106 27.53 -0.18 -1.47
C LEU A 106 27.67 0.03 0.03
#